data_AF-A0A8T3NT23-F1
#
_entry.id   AF-A0A8T3NT23-F1
#
_cell.length_a   1.000
_cell.length_b   1.000
_cell.length_c   1.000
_cell.angle_alpha   90.00
_cell.angle_beta   90.00
_cell.angle_gamma   90.00
#
_symmetry.space_group_name_H-M   'P 1'
#
loop_
_entity.id
_entity.type
_entity.pdbx_description
1 polymer ?
#
loop_
_entity_poly.entity_id
_entity_poly.type
_entity_poly.pdbx_seq_one_letter_code
_entity_poly.pdbx_strand_id
1 'polypeptide(L)'
;MGRSTLHRIWALSAIPMAAVALAVIVGAVVMMASSVVIGDSFDAGLPVRAYLALLEGGLGIGAAQPENAITASIVNTAPLLLAGLSVALGFKAGLFNIGATGQFLMGGLAASVVGAQFANADPLVAIPVAVVAGAAGGA
;
A
#
# COMPACT_ATOMS: atom_id res chain seq x y z
N MET A 1 -3.36 21.54 -31.72
CA MET A 1 -4.35 20.50 -32.04
C MET A 1 -4.70 19.76 -30.74
N GLY A 2 -5.80 20.12 -30.10
CA GLY A 2 -6.15 19.66 -28.75
C GLY A 2 -6.74 18.26 -28.76
N ARG A 3 -6.05 17.28 -28.15
CA ARG A 3 -6.67 16.00 -27.78
C ARG A 3 -7.89 16.31 -26.91
N SER A 4 -9.07 15.80 -27.26
CA SER A 4 -10.28 16.06 -26.49
C SER A 4 -10.07 15.64 -25.04
N THR A 5 -10.61 16.41 -24.09
CA THR A 5 -10.50 16.18 -22.63
C THR A 5 -10.84 14.73 -22.25
N LEU A 6 -11.73 14.11 -23.00
CA LEU A 6 -12.16 12.71 -22.88
C LEU A 6 -11.00 11.72 -23.10
N HIS A 7 -10.16 11.93 -24.12
CA HIS A 7 -8.97 11.09 -24.36
C HIS A 7 -7.89 11.28 -23.28
N ARG A 8 -7.82 12.47 -22.66
CA ARG A 8 -6.89 12.73 -21.56
C ARG A 8 -7.34 12.00 -20.29
N ILE A 9 -8.61 12.12 -19.92
CA ILE A 9 -9.18 11.41 -18.77
C ILE A 9 -9.03 9.90 -18.95
N TRP A 10 -9.37 9.39 -20.14
CA TRP A 10 -9.21 7.97 -20.47
C TRP A 10 -7.76 7.50 -20.32
N ALA A 11 -6.79 8.24 -20.88
CA ALA A 11 -5.39 7.87 -20.76
C ALA A 11 -4.89 7.90 -19.31
N LEU A 12 -5.37 8.86 -18.50
CA LEU A 12 -4.95 9.03 -17.10
C LEU A 12 -5.48 7.90 -16.20
N SER A 13 -6.70 7.39 -16.44
CA SER A 13 -7.29 6.32 -15.63
C SER A 13 -7.02 4.92 -16.18
N ALA A 14 -6.96 4.74 -17.50
CA ALA A 14 -6.79 3.43 -18.11
C ALA A 14 -5.43 2.80 -17.79
N ILE A 15 -4.36 3.59 -17.68
CA ILE A 15 -3.01 3.06 -17.39
C ILE A 15 -2.95 2.45 -15.98
N PRO A 16 -3.35 3.14 -14.89
CA PRO A 16 -3.43 2.54 -13.56
C PRO A 16 -4.34 1.31 -13.50
N MET A 17 -5.50 1.36 -14.15
CA MET A 17 -6.44 0.23 -14.16
C MET A 17 -5.86 -0.99 -14.86
N ALA A 18 -5.18 -0.80 -16.00
CA ALA A 18 -4.47 -1.86 -16.70
C ALA A 18 -3.34 -2.45 -15.85
N ALA A 19 -2.59 -1.61 -15.12
CA ALA A 19 -1.55 -2.07 -14.21
C ALA A 19 -2.11 -2.93 -13.07
N VAL A 20 -3.24 -2.53 -12.47
CA VAL A 20 -3.93 -3.32 -11.43
C VAL A 20 -4.43 -4.65 -11.99
N ALA A 21 -5.08 -4.63 -13.17
CA ALA A 21 -5.54 -5.86 -13.81
C ALA A 21 -4.38 -6.82 -14.13
N LEU A 22 -3.27 -6.29 -14.65
CA LEU A 22 -2.07 -7.06 -14.93
C LEU A 22 -1.48 -7.64 -13.63
N ALA A 23 -1.42 -6.86 -12.55
CA ALA A 23 -0.92 -7.33 -11.27
C ALA A 23 -1.75 -8.51 -10.72
N VAL A 24 -3.08 -8.45 -10.84
CA VAL A 24 -3.97 -9.56 -10.47
C VAL A 24 -3.73 -10.79 -11.37
N ILE A 25 -3.58 -10.61 -12.68
CA ILE A 25 -3.33 -11.73 -13.59
C ILE A 25 -1.98 -12.39 -13.30
N VAL A 26 -0.92 -11.60 -13.17
CA VAL A 26 0.43 -12.08 -12.87
C VAL A 26 0.46 -12.76 -11.50
N GLY A 27 -0.18 -12.17 -10.49
CA GLY A 27 -0.32 -12.77 -9.17
C GLY A 27 -1.02 -14.14 -9.23
N ALA A 28 -2.08 -14.27 -10.02
CA ALA A 28 -2.77 -15.53 -10.22
C ALA A 28 -1.87 -16.60 -10.86
N VAL A 29 -1.10 -16.23 -11.89
CA VAL A 29 -0.14 -17.13 -12.54
C VAL A 29 0.94 -17.57 -11.56
N VAL A 30 1.49 -16.64 -10.77
CA VAL A 30 2.50 -16.94 -9.75
C VAL A 30 1.94 -17.87 -8.69
N MET A 31 0.73 -17.63 -8.21
CA MET A 31 0.05 -18.51 -7.25
C MET A 31 -0.18 -19.92 -7.80
N MET A 32 -0.64 -20.04 -9.05
CA MET A 32 -0.82 -21.34 -9.69
C MET A 32 0.51 -22.08 -9.86
N ALA A 33 1.55 -21.39 -10.34
CA ALA A 33 2.89 -21.98 -10.46
C ALA A 33 3.44 -22.43 -9.09
N SER A 34 3.24 -21.60 -8.06
CA SER A 34 3.67 -21.91 -6.69
C SER A 34 2.91 -23.08 -6.07
N SER A 35 1.67 -23.36 -6.51
CA SER A 35 0.90 -24.50 -6.01
C SER A 35 1.54 -25.85 -6.35
N VAL A 36 2.28 -25.94 -7.46
CA VAL A 36 3.04 -27.15 -7.85
C VAL A 36 4.34 -27.29 -7.05
N VAL A 37 4.94 -26.17 -6.66
CA VAL A 37 6.24 -26.14 -5.98
C VAL A 37 6.10 -26.36 -4.48
N ILE A 38 5.07 -25.75 -3.87
CA ILE A 38 4.84 -25.76 -2.42
C ILE A 38 3.71 -26.72 -2.04
N GLY A 39 2.71 -26.89 -2.90
CA GLY A 39 1.58 -27.78 -2.68
C GLY A 39 1.80 -29.16 -3.30
N ASP A 40 1.00 -30.12 -2.86
CA ASP A 40 1.08 -31.52 -3.33
C ASP A 40 0.58 -31.70 -4.79
N SER A 41 -0.17 -30.73 -5.33
CA SER A 41 -0.73 -30.80 -6.68
C SER A 41 -1.03 -29.42 -7.28
N PHE A 42 -1.17 -29.37 -8.62
CA PHE A 42 -1.57 -28.15 -9.32
C PHE A 42 -3.01 -27.76 -8.98
N ASP A 43 -3.19 -26.59 -8.38
CA ASP A 43 -4.49 -26.07 -7.99
C ASP A 43 -4.81 -24.76 -8.71
N ALA A 44 -5.60 -24.86 -9.77
CA ALA A 44 -6.08 -23.71 -10.54
C ALA A 44 -7.10 -22.83 -9.78
N GLY A 45 -7.70 -23.35 -8.70
CA GLY A 45 -8.65 -22.62 -7.85
C GLY A 45 -7.97 -21.77 -6.77
N LEU A 46 -6.67 -21.97 -6.53
CA LEU A 46 -5.93 -21.28 -5.48
C LEU A 46 -5.95 -19.75 -5.59
N PRO A 47 -5.78 -19.12 -6.77
CA PRO A 47 -5.89 -17.67 -6.91
C PRO A 47 -7.25 -17.12 -6.50
N VAL A 48 -8.33 -17.82 -6.86
CA VAL A 48 -9.70 -17.39 -6.55
C VAL A 48 -9.89 -17.37 -5.03
N ARG A 49 -9.51 -18.45 -4.34
CA ARG A 49 -9.63 -18.52 -2.88
C ARG A 49 -8.75 -17.49 -2.18
N ALA A 50 -7.53 -17.27 -2.69
CA ALA A 50 -6.63 -16.25 -2.14
C ALA A 50 -7.18 -14.83 -2.30
N TYR A 51 -7.73 -14.48 -3.47
CA TYR A 51 -8.34 -13.17 -3.68
C TYR A 51 -9.63 -12.99 -2.89
N LEU A 52 -10.45 -14.03 -2.75
CA LEU A 52 -11.62 -13.99 -1.86
C LEU A 52 -11.19 -13.79 -0.40
N ALA A 53 -10.17 -14.51 0.07
CA ALA A 53 -9.64 -14.34 1.42
C ALA A 53 -9.07 -12.93 1.66
N LEU A 54 -8.45 -12.31 0.65
CA LEU A 54 -8.01 -10.91 0.74
C LEU A 54 -9.18 -9.94 0.88
N LEU A 55 -10.28 -10.15 0.14
CA LEU A 55 -11.48 -9.33 0.26
C LEU A 55 -12.16 -9.53 1.62
N GLU A 56 -12.27 -10.78 2.07
CA GLU A 56 -12.81 -11.14 3.38
C GLU A 56 -12.01 -10.51 4.52
N GLY A 57 -10.68 -10.67 4.50
CA GLY A 57 -9.79 -10.10 5.50
C GLY A 57 -9.74 -8.58 5.49
N GLY A 58 -9.72 -7.95 4.31
CA GLY A 58 -9.62 -6.50 4.18
C GLY A 58 -10.92 -5.75 4.50
N LEU A 59 -12.06 -6.31 4.10
CA LEU A 59 -13.38 -5.69 4.34
C LEU A 59 -14.06 -6.19 5.61
N GLY A 60 -13.53 -7.23 6.26
CA GLY A 60 -14.16 -7.86 7.42
C GLY A 60 -15.45 -8.61 7.07
N ILE A 61 -15.57 -9.06 5.83
CA ILE A 61 -16.70 -9.85 5.33
C ILE A 61 -16.37 -11.35 5.43
N GLY A 62 -17.37 -12.21 5.53
CA GLY A 62 -17.15 -13.68 5.60
C GLY A 62 -17.02 -14.21 7.03
N ALA A 63 -16.63 -15.48 7.16
CA ALA A 63 -16.76 -16.23 8.42
C ALA A 63 -15.79 -15.80 9.54
N ALA A 64 -14.65 -15.20 9.17
CA ALA A 64 -13.62 -14.81 10.14
C ALA A 64 -13.87 -13.47 10.83
N GLN A 65 -14.77 -12.62 10.27
CA GLN A 65 -15.10 -11.23 10.68
C GLN A 65 -14.07 -10.57 11.62
N PRO A 66 -12.84 -10.31 11.14
CA PRO A 66 -11.82 -9.70 11.98
C PRO A 66 -12.28 -8.33 12.47
N GLU A 67 -12.16 -8.11 13.78
CA GLU A 67 -12.43 -6.80 14.36
C GLU A 67 -11.53 -5.75 13.70
N ASN A 68 -12.08 -4.56 13.41
CA ASN A 68 -11.34 -3.44 12.85
C ASN A 68 -10.69 -3.69 11.47
N ALA A 69 -11.18 -4.65 10.67
CA ALA A 69 -10.64 -4.97 9.34
C ALA A 69 -10.44 -3.76 8.42
N ILE A 70 -11.46 -2.89 8.33
CA ILE A 70 -11.41 -1.67 7.53
C ILE A 70 -10.38 -0.70 8.10
N THR A 71 -10.36 -0.51 9.42
CA THR A 71 -9.39 0.35 10.10
C THR A 71 -7.96 -0.14 9.84
N ALA A 72 -7.70 -1.44 9.96
CA ALA A 72 -6.40 -2.03 9.68
C ALA A 72 -5.99 -1.83 8.21
N SER A 73 -6.93 -2.02 7.27
CA SER A 73 -6.70 -1.78 5.85
C SER A 73 -6.34 -0.32 5.58
N ILE A 74 -7.05 0.64 6.16
CA ILE A 74 -6.77 2.08 6.02
C ILE A 74 -5.41 2.42 6.65
N VAL A 75 -5.14 1.96 7.87
CA VAL A 75 -3.89 2.22 8.59
C VAL A 75 -2.68 1.69 7.81
N ASN A 76 -2.78 0.50 7.22
CA ASN A 76 -1.72 -0.08 6.40
C ASN A 76 -1.57 0.59 5.03
N THR A 77 -2.68 1.03 4.43
CA THR A 77 -2.68 1.62 3.08
C THR A 77 -2.26 3.09 3.08
N ALA A 78 -2.57 3.84 4.15
CA ALA A 78 -2.23 5.26 4.27
C ALA A 78 -0.73 5.57 4.01
N PRO A 79 0.25 4.91 4.65
CA PRO A 79 1.67 5.18 4.38
C PRO A 79 2.07 4.81 2.95
N LEU A 80 1.50 3.75 2.37
CA LEU A 80 1.77 3.34 0.98
C LEU A 80 1.29 4.38 -0.03
N LEU A 81 0.11 4.96 0.18
CA LEU A 81 -0.43 6.04 -0.65
C LEU A 81 0.41 7.31 -0.54
N LEU A 82 0.81 7.70 0.67
CA LEU A 82 1.64 8.87 0.90
C LEU A 82 3.04 8.70 0.28
N ALA A 83 3.63 7.51 0.39
CA ALA A 83 4.90 7.19 -0.25
C ALA A 83 4.79 7.21 -1.79
N GLY A 84 3.72 6.66 -2.36
CA GLY A 84 3.47 6.75 -3.81
C GLY A 84 3.32 8.20 -4.28
N LEU A 85 2.61 9.03 -3.51
CA LEU A 85 2.41 10.44 -3.81
C LEU A 85 3.73 11.24 -3.74
N SER A 86 4.57 10.99 -2.74
CA SER A 86 5.86 11.69 -2.61
C SER A 86 6.80 11.38 -3.78
N VAL A 87 6.88 10.11 -4.20
CA VAL A 87 7.68 9.70 -5.36
C VAL A 87 7.11 10.29 -6.66
N ALA A 88 5.78 10.33 -6.82
CA ALA A 88 5.15 10.94 -7.99
C ALA A 88 5.51 12.44 -8.13
N LEU A 89 5.61 13.16 -7.01
CA LEU A 89 6.09 14.56 -7.00
C LEU A 89 7.57 14.66 -7.41
N GLY A 90 8.43 13.76 -6.91
CA GLY A 90 9.85 13.68 -7.30
C GLY A 90 10.05 13.43 -8.80
N PHE A 91 9.31 12.48 -9.37
CA PHE A 91 9.34 12.21 -10.80
C PHE A 91 8.83 13.38 -11.64
N LYS A 92 7.84 14.14 -11.15
CA LYS A 92 7.38 15.36 -11.83
C LYS A 92 8.47 16.44 -11.88
N ALA A 93 9.38 16.46 -10.92
CA ALA A 93 10.55 17.35 -10.91
C ALA A 93 11.75 16.80 -11.71
N GLY A 94 11.64 15.62 -12.34
CA GLY A 94 12.72 14.99 -13.09
C GLY A 94 13.79 14.32 -12.22
N LEU A 95 13.52 14.15 -10.92
CA LEU A 95 14.44 13.50 -10.00
C LEU A 95 14.16 12.00 -9.97
N PHE A 96 15.13 11.19 -10.38
CA PHE A 96 15.03 9.73 -10.39
C PHE A 96 15.48 9.08 -9.07
N ASN A 97 16.12 9.84 -8.18
CA ASN A 97 16.54 9.39 -6.86
C ASN A 97 16.57 10.59 -5.90
N ILE A 98 15.59 10.65 -5.00
CA ILE A 98 15.49 11.67 -3.95
C ILE A 98 15.91 11.14 -2.57
N GLY A 99 16.48 9.93 -2.50
CA GLY A 99 16.75 9.27 -1.23
C GLY A 99 15.49 8.76 -0.51
N ALA A 100 14.39 8.53 -1.25
CA ALA A 100 13.08 8.16 -0.69
C ALA A 100 13.14 6.95 0.28
N THR A 101 13.97 5.95 -0.01
CA THR A 101 14.17 4.79 0.88
C THR A 101 14.81 5.19 2.21
N GLY A 102 15.80 6.08 2.18
CA GLY A 102 16.46 6.59 3.38
C GLY A 102 15.51 7.47 4.20
N GLN A 103 14.75 8.34 3.53
CA GLN A 103 13.72 9.18 4.13
C GLN A 103 12.63 8.34 4.81
N PHE A 104 12.16 7.27 4.16
CA PHE A 104 11.19 6.35 4.73
C PHE A 104 11.74 5.64 5.97
N LEU A 105 12.98 5.16 5.91
CA LEU A 105 13.61 4.45 7.02
C LEU A 105 13.85 5.38 8.22
N MET A 106 14.44 6.56 7.99
CA MET A 106 14.76 7.52 9.05
C MET A 106 13.50 8.15 9.65
N GLY A 107 12.50 8.46 8.82
CA GLY A 107 11.20 8.93 9.30
C GLY A 107 10.46 7.87 10.11
N GLY A 108 10.48 6.61 9.66
CA GLY A 108 9.92 5.48 10.41
C GLY A 108 10.62 5.30 11.76
N LEU A 109 11.96 5.33 11.79
CA LEU A 109 12.74 5.24 13.02
C LEU A 109 12.43 6.39 13.99
N ALA A 110 12.42 7.64 13.52
CA ALA A 110 12.10 8.81 14.35
C ALA A 110 10.70 8.74 14.94
N ALA A 111 9.69 8.38 14.14
CA ALA A 111 8.32 8.17 14.61
C ALA A 111 8.23 7.03 15.62
N SER A 112 8.98 5.93 15.42
CA SER A 112 9.00 4.77 16.31
C SER A 112 9.62 5.10 17.68
N VAL A 113 10.75 5.81 17.68
CA VAL A 113 11.43 6.23 18.92
C VAL A 113 10.54 7.17 19.72
N VAL A 114 9.97 8.18 19.07
CA VAL A 114 9.07 9.13 19.74
C VAL A 114 7.79 8.44 20.19
N GLY A 115 7.18 7.58 19.35
CA GLY A 115 6.00 6.80 19.74
C GLY A 115 6.25 5.91 20.97
N ALA A 116 7.42 5.28 21.05
CA ALA A 116 7.80 4.47 22.22
C ALA A 116 7.98 5.33 23.48
N GLN A 117 8.61 6.50 23.37
CA GLN A 117 8.80 7.42 24.50
C GLN A 117 7.49 8.00 25.03
N PHE A 118 6.50 8.20 24.16
CA PHE A 118 5.18 8.75 24.48
C PHE A 118 4.09 7.67 24.61
N ALA A 119 4.44 6.40 24.75
CA ALA A 119 3.48 5.28 24.76
C ALA A 119 2.42 5.37 25.87
N ASN A 120 2.74 6.02 27.00
CA ASN A 120 1.82 6.22 28.12
C ASN A 120 1.11 7.58 28.11
N ALA A 121 1.35 8.43 27.11
CA ALA A 121 0.70 9.72 26.98
C ALA A 121 -0.68 9.58 26.33
N ASP A 122 -1.50 10.64 26.44
CA ASP A 122 -2.78 10.71 25.74
C ASP A 122 -2.58 10.51 24.22
N PRO A 123 -3.30 9.59 23.55
CA PRO A 123 -3.21 9.37 22.11
C PRO A 123 -3.35 10.65 21.27
N LEU A 124 -4.14 11.62 21.74
CA LEU A 124 -4.32 12.93 21.09
C LEU A 124 -3.02 13.73 21.00
N VAL A 125 -2.04 13.45 21.87
CA VAL A 125 -0.72 14.10 21.87
C VAL A 125 0.35 13.17 21.31
N ALA A 126 0.34 11.89 21.71
CA ALA A 126 1.34 10.93 21.30
C ALA A 126 1.38 10.75 19.77
N ILE A 127 0.21 10.67 19.12
CA ILE A 127 0.12 10.45 17.67
C ILE A 127 0.64 11.66 16.87
N PRO A 128 0.17 12.90 17.09
CA PRO A 128 0.69 14.05 16.34
C PRO A 128 2.20 14.25 16.54
N VAL A 129 2.70 14.07 17.76
CA VAL A 129 4.13 14.25 18.06
C VAL A 129 4.98 13.20 17.34
N ALA A 130 4.54 11.93 17.29
CA ALA A 130 5.21 10.90 16.51
C ALA A 130 5.18 11.18 14.99
N VAL A 131 4.06 11.69 14.47
CA VAL A 131 3.95 12.09 13.05
C VAL A 131 4.91 13.23 12.71
N VAL A 132 4.99 14.26 13.55
CA VAL A 132 5.91 15.40 13.35
C VAL A 132 7.37 14.94 13.43
N ALA A 133 7.70 14.07 14.38
CA ALA A 133 9.04 13.51 14.49
C ALA A 133 9.42 12.67 13.26
N GLY A 134 8.49 11.84 12.76
CA GLY A 134 8.69 11.07 11.54
C GLY A 134 8.88 11.95 10.30
N ALA A 135 8.07 13.01 10.17
CA ALA A 135 8.21 13.98 9.10
C ALA A 135 9.57 14.70 9.15
N ALA A 136 10.02 15.12 10.35
CA ALA A 136 11.30 15.79 10.52
C ALA A 136 12.50 14.86 10.29
N GLY A 137 12.43 13.61 10.76
CA GLY A 137 13.50 12.63 10.59
C GLY A 137 13.60 12.07 9.17
N GLY A 138 12.50 12.10 8.42
CA GLY A 138 12.43 11.66 7.02
C GLY A 138 12.55 12.79 6.00
N ALA A 139 12.66 14.06 6.41
CA ALA A 139 12.82 15.19 5.50
C ALA A 139 14.26 15.29 4.95
#